data_AF-A0A662S9X7-F1
#
_entry.id   AF-A0A662S9X7-F1
#
_cell.length_a   1.000
_cell.length_b   1.000
_cell.length_c   1.000
_cell.angle_alpha   90.00
_cell.angle_beta   90.00
_cell.angle_gamma   90.00
#
_symmetry.space_group_name_H-M   'P 1'
#
loop_
_entity.id
_entity.type
_entity.pdbx_description
1 polymer ?
#
loop_
_entity_poly.entity_id
_entity_poly.type
_entity_poly.pdbx_seq_one_letter_code
_entity_poly.pdbx_strand_id
1 'polypeptide(L)'
;MVEGRVTSVRVRDELLRDARILAIREGLTFRALVEELLEAAVGGDRIARSVKRRSDDDIVEEMLRLSMEGRRPLVIVHEKSAVELVREGRGE
;
A
#
# COMPACT_ATOMS: atom_id res chain seq x y z
N MET A 1 -22.11 -5.78 5.35
CA MET A 1 -20.88 -6.15 4.62
C MET A 1 -20.04 -4.91 4.53
N VAL A 2 -18.77 -4.95 4.95
CA VAL A 2 -17.87 -3.80 4.79
C VAL A 2 -17.42 -3.79 3.32
N GLU A 3 -17.70 -2.72 2.59
CA GLU A 3 -17.28 -2.57 1.20
C GLU A 3 -15.75 -2.45 1.12
N GLY A 4 -15.08 -3.48 0.63
CA GLY A 4 -13.65 -3.46 0.34
C GLY A 4 -13.37 -2.87 -1.04
N ARG A 5 -12.25 -2.17 -1.20
CA ARG A 5 -11.74 -1.75 -2.51
C ARG A 5 -10.63 -2.69 -2.98
N VAL A 6 -10.62 -3.04 -4.26
CA VAL A 6 -9.54 -3.83 -4.86
C VAL A 6 -8.37 -2.92 -5.21
N THR A 7 -7.18 -3.29 -4.75
CA THR A 7 -5.91 -2.66 -5.12
C THR A 7 -4.94 -3.71 -5.65
N SER A 8 -4.08 -3.34 -6.58
CA SER A 8 -3.05 -4.22 -7.15
C SER A 8 -1.68 -3.68 -6.81
N VAL A 9 -0.81 -4.52 -6.27
CA VAL A 9 0.55 -4.17 -5.87
C VAL A 9 1.52 -5.16 -6.49
N ARG A 10 2.57 -4.65 -7.15
CA ARG A 10 3.69 -5.48 -7.59
C ARG A 10 4.64 -5.71 -6.42
N VAL A 11 5.02 -6.96 -6.22
CA VAL A 11 5.92 -7.40 -5.16
C VAL A 11 7.03 -8.23 -5.79
N ARG A 12 8.24 -8.18 -5.23
CA ARG A 12 9.33 -9.06 -5.64
C ARG A 12 8.94 -10.53 -5.38
N ASP A 13 9.25 -11.42 -6.32
CA ASP A 13 8.81 -12.82 -6.26
C ASP A 13 9.26 -13.55 -4.99
N GLU A 14 10.50 -13.33 -4.56
CA GLU A 14 11.05 -13.92 -3.34
C GLU A 14 10.26 -13.48 -2.10
N LEU A 15 9.94 -12.19 -2.01
CA LEU A 15 9.16 -11.65 -0.89
C LEU A 15 7.72 -12.20 -0.90
N LEU A 16 7.12 -12.32 -2.09
CA LEU A 16 5.78 -12.90 -2.23
C LEU A 16 5.77 -14.37 -1.77
N ARG A 17 6.81 -15.13 -2.12
CA ARG A 17 6.97 -16.52 -1.69
C ARG A 17 7.08 -16.61 -0.17
N ASP A 18 7.97 -15.83 0.43
CA ASP A 18 8.21 -15.86 1.87
C ASP A 18 6.97 -15.42 2.66
N ALA A 19 6.27 -14.38 2.19
CA ALA A 19 5.04 -13.91 2.80
C ALA A 19 3.89 -14.95 2.71
N ARG A 20 3.81 -15.74 1.63
CA ARG A 20 2.85 -16.86 1.53
C ARG A 20 3.19 -17.98 2.52
N ILE A 21 4.46 -18.29 2.69
CA ILE A 21 4.91 -19.28 3.69
C ILE A 21 4.54 -18.78 5.09
N LEU A 22 4.76 -17.50 5.38
CA LEU A 22 4.38 -16.88 6.65
C LEU A 22 2.87 -17.02 6.89
N ALA A 23 2.03 -16.67 5.91
CA ALA A 23 0.58 -16.80 6.04
C ALA A 23 0.15 -18.23 6.42
N ILE A 24 0.74 -19.24 5.79
CA ILE A 24 0.47 -20.65 6.12
C ILE A 24 0.89 -20.98 7.56
N ARG A 25 2.08 -20.53 7.98
CA ARG A 25 2.60 -20.78 9.33
C ARG A 25 1.73 -20.17 10.43
N GLU A 26 1.17 -18.99 10.17
CA GLU A 26 0.27 -18.28 11.08
C GLU A 26 -1.18 -18.77 10.99
N GLY A 27 -1.50 -19.70 10.07
CA GLY A 27 -2.87 -20.18 9.86
C GLY A 27 -3.80 -19.13 9.25
N LEU A 28 -3.24 -18.14 8.54
CA LEU A 28 -3.96 -17.02 7.95
C LEU A 28 -4.07 -17.17 6.43
N THR A 29 -5.10 -16.53 5.86
CA THR A 29 -5.10 -16.27 4.41
C THR A 29 -4.07 -15.19 4.08
N PHE A 30 -3.50 -15.22 2.87
CA PHE A 30 -2.59 -14.16 2.43
C PHE A 30 -3.24 -12.77 2.49
N ARG A 31 -4.55 -12.69 2.20
CA ARG A 31 -5.32 -11.44 2.33
C ARG A 31 -5.33 -10.95 3.77
N ALA A 32 -5.66 -11.81 4.74
CA ALA A 32 -5.70 -11.45 6.16
C ALA A 32 -4.34 -10.97 6.65
N LEU A 33 -3.26 -11.66 6.26
CA LEU A 33 -1.89 -11.22 6.57
C LEU A 33 -1.61 -9.81 6.03
N VAL A 34 -2.00 -9.51 4.78
CA VAL A 34 -1.81 -8.19 4.19
C VAL A 34 -2.66 -7.12 4.89
N GLU A 35 -3.90 -7.43 5.24
CA GLU A 35 -4.78 -6.52 5.99
C GLU A 35 -4.20 -6.21 7.38
N GLU A 36 -3.74 -7.21 8.12
CA GLU A 36 -3.10 -7.03 9.44
C GLU A 36 -1.83 -6.18 9.35
N LEU A 37 -0.98 -6.41 8.34
CA LEU A 37 0.23 -5.60 8.13
C LEU A 37 -0.11 -4.14 7.84
N LEU A 38 -1.15 -3.88 7.04
CA LEU A 38 -1.63 -2.52 6.76
C LEU A 38 -2.21 -1.87 8.01
N GLU A 39 -3.01 -2.60 8.78
CA GLU A 39 -3.57 -2.11 10.05
C GLU A 39 -2.48 -1.78 11.06
N ALA A 40 -1.47 -2.63 11.21
CA ALA A 40 -0.34 -2.40 12.11
C ALA A 40 0.47 -1.17 11.68
N ALA A 41 0.76 -1.03 10.38
CA ALA A 41 1.51 0.11 9.86
C ALA A 41 0.76 1.43 10.06
N VAL A 42 -0.53 1.49 9.67
CA VAL A 42 -1.37 2.69 9.78
C VAL A 42 -1.67 3.01 11.26
N GLY A 43 -1.98 1.99 12.06
CA GLY A 43 -2.26 2.13 13.48
C GLY A 43 -1.05 2.62 14.26
N GLY A 44 0.13 2.02 14.03
CA GLY A 44 1.38 2.43 14.67
C GLY A 44 1.75 3.88 14.35
N ASP A 45 1.58 4.29 13.10
CA ASP A 45 1.82 5.66 12.69
C ASP A 45 0.80 6.67 13.30
N ARG A 46 -0.50 6.33 13.36
CA ARG A 46 -1.49 7.16 14.09
C ARG A 46 -1.11 7.35 15.56
N ILE A 47 -0.64 6.30 16.22
CA ILE A 47 -0.16 6.38 17.61
C ILE A 47 1.10 7.25 17.68
N ALA A 48 2.04 7.12 16.76
CA ALA A 48 3.25 7.94 16.73
C ALA A 48 2.93 9.43 16.52
N ARG A 49 1.94 9.76 15.68
CA ARG A 49 1.46 11.12 15.45
C ARG A 49 0.66 11.69 16.61
N SER A 50 -0.11 10.88 17.34
CA SER A 50 -0.78 11.36 18.56
C SER A 50 0.23 11.75 19.66
N VAL A 51 1.42 11.12 19.65
CA VAL A 51 2.54 11.44 20.54
C VAL A 51 3.40 12.61 20.01
N LYS A 52 3.61 12.71 18.69
CA LYS A 52 4.35 13.82 18.04
C LYS A 52 3.36 14.78 17.38
N ARG A 53 3.06 15.92 18.03
CA ARG A 53 2.27 17.06 17.49
C ARG A 53 2.86 17.65 16.19
N ARG A 54 2.76 16.95 15.06
CA ARG A 54 2.72 17.56 13.73
C ARG A 54 1.40 17.17 13.11
N SER A 55 0.59 18.17 12.78
CA SER A 55 -0.70 18.00 12.11
C SER A 55 -0.50 17.31 10.78
N ASP A 56 -1.38 16.36 10.47
CA ASP A 56 -1.43 15.73 9.15
C ASP A 56 -1.70 16.75 8.05
N ASP A 57 -2.31 17.88 8.40
CA ASP A 57 -2.57 19.02 7.52
C ASP A 57 -1.28 19.53 6.85
N ASP A 58 -0.16 19.61 7.59
CA ASP A 58 1.12 20.09 7.06
C ASP A 58 1.68 19.14 5.98
N ILE A 59 1.43 17.84 6.13
CA ILE A 59 1.88 16.82 5.16
C ILE A 59 0.98 16.82 3.93
N VAL A 60 -0.33 16.95 4.12
CA VAL A 60 -1.30 17.07 3.03
C VAL A 60 -1.06 18.34 2.22
N GLU A 61 -0.79 19.46 2.88
CA GLU A 61 -0.48 20.73 2.25
C GLU A 61 0.84 20.64 1.45
N GLU A 62 1.87 20.00 2.01
CA GLU A 62 3.12 19.76 1.29
C GLU A 62 2.93 18.81 0.09
N MET A 63 2.10 17.77 0.22
CA MET A 63 1.76 16.89 -0.90
C MET A 63 1.01 17.62 -2.00
N LEU A 64 0.06 18.48 -1.65
CA LEU A 64 -0.70 19.29 -2.60
C LEU A 64 0.23 20.29 -3.32
N ARG A 65 1.14 20.94 -2.58
CA ARG A 65 2.17 21.82 -3.15
C ARG A 65 3.03 21.09 -4.19
N LEU A 66 3.57 19.93 -3.83
CA LEU A 66 4.37 19.10 -4.74
C LEU A 66 3.58 18.68 -5.98
N SER A 67 2.28 18.37 -5.83
CA SER A 67 1.40 18.05 -6.95
C SER A 67 1.14 19.24 -7.88
N MET A 68 0.97 20.45 -7.32
CA MET A 68 0.83 21.69 -8.12
C MET A 68 2.11 22.03 -8.89
N GLU A 69 3.26 21.63 -8.38
CA GLU A 69 4.57 21.75 -9.04
C GLU A 69 4.83 20.67 -10.11
N GLY A 70 3.82 19.83 -10.41
CA GLY A 70 3.91 18.75 -11.39
C GLY A 70 4.71 17.53 -10.89
N ARG A 71 5.17 17.54 -9.64
CA ARG A 71 5.81 16.39 -9.00
C ARG A 71 4.72 15.45 -8.51
N ARG A 72 4.88 14.16 -8.74
CA ARG A 72 3.86 13.15 -8.40
C ARG A 72 4.34 12.32 -7.20
N PRO A 73 4.21 12.81 -5.96
CA PRO A 73 4.86 12.23 -4.78
C PRO A 73 4.38 10.82 -4.43
N LEU A 74 3.23 10.39 -4.97
CA LEU A 74 2.66 9.05 -4.76
C LEU A 74 2.57 8.20 -6.04
N VAL A 75 3.11 8.67 -7.17
CA VAL A 75 3.05 7.90 -8.43
C VAL A 75 4.26 7.00 -8.54
N ILE A 76 4.00 5.70 -8.49
CA ILE A 76 4.96 4.66 -8.84
C ILE A 76 5.15 4.74 -10.36
N VAL A 77 6.35 5.16 -10.79
CA VAL A 77 6.69 5.21 -12.22
C VAL A 77 7.02 3.80 -12.67
N HIS A 78 6.23 3.28 -13.59
CA HIS A 78 6.47 2.01 -14.27
C HIS A 78 6.26 2.23 -15.77
N GLU A 79 7.04 1.55 -16.62
CA GLU A 79 6.93 1.68 -18.09
C GLU A 79 5.54 1.29 -18.64
N LYS A 80 4.82 0.49 -17.85
CA LYS A 80 3.46 0.02 -18.14
C LYS A 80 2.47 0.67 -17.18
N SER A 81 1.36 1.15 -17.71
CA SER A 81 0.23 1.68 -16.96
C SER A 81 -0.38 0.63 -16.02
N ALA A 82 -1.04 1.09 -14.96
CA ALA A 82 -1.73 0.20 -14.02
C ALA A 82 -2.71 -0.76 -14.72
N VAL A 83 -3.32 -0.33 -15.84
CA VAL A 83 -4.24 -1.14 -16.64
C VAL A 83 -3.49 -2.26 -17.39
N GLU A 84 -2.36 -1.95 -18.02
CA GLU A 84 -1.53 -2.96 -18.72
C GLU A 84 -0.99 -4.01 -17.76
N LEU A 85 -0.59 -3.60 -16.57
CA LEU A 85 -0.11 -4.51 -15.54
C LEU A 85 -1.20 -5.47 -15.03
N VAL A 86 -2.45 -5.00 -15.02
CA VAL A 86 -3.61 -5.83 -14.65
C VAL A 86 -3.96 -6.83 -15.77
N ARG A 87 -3.82 -6.45 -17.04
CA ARG A 87 -4.06 -7.35 -18.19
C ARG A 87 -3.04 -8.47 -18.27
N GLU A 88 -1.75 -8.15 -18.14
CA GLU A 88 -0.70 -9.19 -18.11
C GLU A 88 -0.89 -10.19 -16.97
N GLY A 89 -1.30 -9.73 -15.79
CA GLY A 89 -1.59 -10.60 -14.65
C GLY A 89 -2.80 -11.51 -14.86
N ARG A 90 -3.69 -11.17 -15.81
CA ARG A 90 -4.85 -11.98 -16.22
C ARG A 90 -4.58 -12.88 -17.43
N GLY A 91 -3.42 -12.72 -18.08
CA GLY A 91 -3.09 -13.42 -19.32
C GLY A 91 -3.84 -12.88 -20.55
N GLU A 92 -4.29 -11.62 -20.50
CA GLU A 92 -4.90 -10.89 -21.63
C GLU A 92 -3.86 -10.09 -22.43
#